data_AF-A0AB35FSN2-F1
#
_entry.id   AF-A0AB35FSN2-F1
#
_cell.length_a   1.000
_cell.length_b   1.000
_cell.length_c   1.000
_cell.angle_alpha   90.00
_cell.angle_beta   90.00
_cell.angle_gamma   90.00
#
_symmetry.space_group_name_H-M   'P 1'
#
loop_
_entity.id
_entity.type
_entity.pdbx_description
1 polymer ?
#
loop_
_entity_poly.entity_id
_entity_poly.type
_entity_poly.pdbx_seq_one_letter_code
_entity_poly.pdbx_strand_id
1 'polypeptide(L)'
;MSIFVQVWKILLNVLAYFPILSLVSVLGIALPAFLLSLFFSEITLRYILEIIICLLLIGFYLKLLSKRSISKISLSIYWFISISTLILFFLTDFKFVIIFQFALILIYAFKYINRFNKFRDFLTKSTEALAFINVFDGIICGTLIYFLYNPNLVESTVSKKQINNWIAILLLLILPLILSVIKTVVSIKIFKKTNKVDISKGKTFWNVYATMIISSFFWLLSYLYYFFSRTLKFHFDLLSDVFILLFFIALYSFFWLQIYNMIGYGARDIKEVIASWLIGTICILLLAVFNQVENELINALSWFLPILIPNLIGEINSQFDINKYKKKPIRTDKMDRHLYRIQIYGFLTLLMLSIIPKLIEIIWGLKIKVELAKLINSSSDWMSEFLASTIIIFFCFILSLIIGGGLIWLLKYFYLDPSKRYYKFEKNKRRFY
;
A
#
# COMPACT_ATOMS: atom_id res chain seq x y z
N MET A 1 25.34 -6.04 -29.73
CA MET A 1 24.11 -5.38 -29.20
C MET A 1 24.10 -3.96 -29.77
N SER A 2 23.10 -3.57 -30.57
CA SER A 2 23.11 -2.24 -31.20
C SER A 2 22.99 -1.13 -30.14
N ILE A 3 23.55 0.05 -30.43
CA ILE A 3 23.50 1.25 -29.57
C ILE A 3 22.06 1.55 -29.14
N PHE A 4 21.11 1.40 -30.07
CA PHE A 4 19.68 1.59 -29.83
C PHE A 4 19.14 0.71 -28.70
N VAL A 5 19.51 -0.58 -28.65
CA VAL A 5 19.06 -1.50 -27.60
C VAL A 5 19.62 -1.09 -26.23
N GLN A 6 20.84 -0.57 -26.18
CA GLN A 6 21.44 -0.08 -24.94
C GLN A 6 20.76 1.19 -24.44
N VAL A 7 20.52 2.16 -25.32
CA VAL A 7 19.82 3.41 -24.99
C VAL A 7 18.40 3.12 -24.52
N TRP A 8 17.68 2.26 -25.22
CA TRP A 8 16.33 1.84 -24.84
C TRP A 8 16.28 1.21 -23.45
N LYS A 9 17.24 0.34 -23.12
CA LYS A 9 17.34 -0.30 -21.81
C LYS A 9 17.62 0.70 -20.69
N ILE A 10 18.44 1.71 -20.94
CA ILE A 10 18.70 2.80 -19.98
C ILE A 10 17.41 3.58 -19.75
N LEU A 11 16.73 3.96 -20.82
CA LEU A 11 15.47 4.72 -20.77
C LEU A 11 14.38 3.98 -19.99
N LEU A 12 14.21 2.68 -20.24
CA LEU A 12 13.28 1.84 -19.47
C LEU A 12 13.61 1.79 -17.98
N ASN A 13 14.89 1.64 -17.62
CA ASN A 13 15.30 1.65 -16.22
C ASN A 13 15.03 3.00 -15.55
N VAL A 14 15.28 4.10 -16.25
CA VAL A 14 14.98 5.45 -15.73
C VAL A 14 13.48 5.59 -15.50
N LEU A 15 12.64 5.26 -16.47
CA LEU A 15 11.19 5.34 -16.33
C LEU A 15 10.64 4.44 -15.21
N ALA A 16 11.19 3.24 -15.03
CA ALA A 16 10.77 2.31 -13.99
C ALA A 16 11.17 2.77 -12.58
N TYR A 17 12.39 3.29 -12.42
CA TYR A 17 12.99 3.52 -11.09
C TYR A 17 12.89 4.96 -10.62
N PHE A 18 12.72 5.94 -11.52
CA PHE A 18 12.76 7.36 -11.18
C PHE A 18 11.75 7.75 -10.08
N PRO A 19 10.46 7.35 -10.12
CA PRO A 19 9.52 7.69 -9.05
C PRO A 19 9.94 7.13 -7.69
N ILE A 20 10.38 5.87 -7.64
CA ILE A 20 10.84 5.21 -6.42
C ILE A 20 12.09 5.90 -5.87
N LEU A 21 13.07 6.18 -6.73
CA LEU A 21 14.31 6.86 -6.35
C LEU A 21 14.04 8.27 -5.83
N SER A 22 13.13 9.00 -6.47
CA SER A 22 12.69 10.34 -6.04
C SER A 22 12.07 10.27 -4.63
N LEU A 23 11.09 9.39 -4.43
CA LEU A 23 10.40 9.25 -3.14
C LEU A 23 11.34 8.84 -2.00
N VAL A 24 12.17 7.82 -2.22
CA VAL A 24 13.10 7.36 -1.18
C VAL A 24 14.16 8.42 -0.88
N SER A 25 14.55 9.23 -1.87
CA SER A 25 15.47 10.35 -1.64
C SER A 25 14.83 11.46 -0.83
N VAL A 26 13.59 11.86 -1.16
CA VAL A 26 12.84 12.86 -0.39
C VAL A 26 12.65 12.39 1.05
N LEU A 27 12.21 11.16 1.28
CA LEU A 27 12.03 10.62 2.64
C LEU A 27 13.36 10.51 3.40
N GLY A 28 14.43 10.10 2.71
CA GLY A 28 15.77 9.98 3.27
C GLY A 28 16.36 11.33 3.69
N ILE A 29 16.00 12.41 2.99
CA ILE A 29 16.43 13.78 3.28
C ILE A 29 15.50 14.46 4.31
N ALA A 30 14.19 14.21 4.23
CA ALA A 30 13.18 14.89 5.04
C ALA A 30 13.38 14.63 6.54
N LEU A 31 13.76 13.42 6.94
CA LEU A 31 13.95 13.09 8.34
C LEU A 31 15.18 13.79 8.97
N PRO A 32 16.38 13.77 8.34
CA PRO A 32 17.50 14.62 8.75
C PRO A 32 17.18 16.11 8.71
N ALA A 33 16.47 16.59 7.67
CA ALA A 33 16.07 17.98 7.57
C ALA A 33 15.18 18.39 8.74
N PHE A 34 14.16 17.58 9.06
CA PHE A 34 13.29 17.83 10.20
C PHE A 34 14.06 17.92 11.52
N LEU A 35 14.97 16.98 11.79
CA LEU A 35 15.79 16.99 12.99
C LEU A 35 16.71 18.23 13.06
N LEU A 36 17.31 18.64 11.95
CA LEU A 36 18.15 19.84 11.88
C LEU A 36 17.32 21.13 12.03
N SER A 37 16.07 21.13 11.58
CA SER A 37 15.19 22.31 11.65
C SER A 37 14.81 22.70 13.07
N LEU A 38 14.97 21.79 14.03
CA LEU A 38 14.81 22.08 15.46
C LEU A 38 15.89 23.03 16.01
N PHE A 39 17.04 23.12 15.35
CA PHE A 39 18.23 23.83 15.86
C PHE A 39 18.74 24.93 14.93
N PHE A 40 18.45 24.85 13.63
CA PHE A 40 19.04 25.72 12.62
C PHE A 40 17.98 26.42 11.76
N SER A 41 18.27 27.65 11.33
CA SER A 41 17.47 28.36 10.32
C SER A 41 17.45 27.60 8.98
N GLU A 42 16.45 27.84 8.15
CA GLU A 42 16.30 27.14 6.86
C GLU A 42 17.54 27.22 5.97
N ILE A 43 18.21 28.37 5.92
CA ILE A 43 19.41 28.58 5.10
C ILE A 43 20.55 27.73 5.63
N THR A 44 20.87 27.84 6.92
CA THR A 44 21.92 27.06 7.58
C THR A 44 21.67 25.56 7.50
N LEU A 45 20.42 25.13 7.67
CA LEU A 45 20.00 23.73 7.56
C LEU A 45 20.34 23.14 6.19
N ARG A 46 20.06 23.88 5.11
CA ARG A 46 20.32 23.41 3.74
C ARG A 46 21.80 23.20 3.49
N TYR A 47 22.65 24.13 3.91
CA TYR A 47 24.10 23.98 3.78
C TYR A 47 24.63 22.79 4.59
N ILE A 48 24.16 22.61 5.83
CA ILE A 48 24.55 21.46 6.67
C ILE A 48 24.13 20.15 5.99
N LEU A 49 22.91 20.09 5.46
CA LEU A 49 22.37 18.89 4.83
C LEU A 49 23.11 18.53 3.54
N GLU A 50 23.48 19.52 2.72
CA GLU A 50 24.34 19.33 1.55
C GLU A 50 25.72 18.79 1.95
N ILE A 51 26.36 19.38 2.97
CA ILE A 51 27.67 18.93 3.45
C ILE A 51 27.59 17.47 3.92
N ILE A 52 26.55 17.11 4.67
CA ILE A 52 26.33 15.72 5.12
C ILE A 52 26.21 14.77 3.92
N ILE A 53 25.41 15.13 2.91
CA ILE A 53 25.19 14.28 1.75
C ILE A 53 26.45 14.17 0.89
N CYS A 54 27.19 15.25 0.73
CA CYS A 54 28.50 15.25 0.07
C CYS A 54 29.50 14.34 0.80
N LEU A 55 29.58 14.41 2.13
CA LEU A 55 30.44 13.53 2.92
C LEU A 55 30.02 12.06 2.81
N LEU A 56 28.72 11.78 2.81
CA LEU A 56 28.20 10.44 2.58
C LEU A 56 28.58 9.94 1.18
N LEU A 57 28.40 10.75 0.14
CA LEU A 57 28.81 10.42 -1.22
C LEU A 57 30.31 10.09 -1.28
N ILE A 58 31.18 10.91 -0.69
CA ILE A 58 32.62 10.67 -0.63
C ILE A 58 32.93 9.33 0.07
N GLY A 59 32.33 9.08 1.24
CA GLY A 59 32.49 7.81 1.95
C GLY A 59 32.03 6.61 1.10
N PHE A 60 30.95 6.77 0.35
CA PHE A 60 30.48 5.77 -0.60
C PHE A 60 31.46 5.56 -1.77
N TYR A 61 32.05 6.62 -2.32
CA TYR A 61 33.07 6.54 -3.38
C TYR A 61 34.34 5.80 -2.94
N LEU A 62 34.83 6.07 -1.72
CA LEU A 62 35.99 5.38 -1.17
C LEU A 62 35.73 3.87 -1.03
N LYS A 63 34.53 3.50 -0.58
CA LYS A 63 34.09 2.09 -0.51
C LYS A 63 33.86 1.45 -1.88
N LEU A 64 33.57 2.24 -2.90
CA LEU A 64 33.45 1.82 -4.30
C LEU A 64 34.82 1.48 -4.89
N LEU A 65 35.82 2.33 -4.64
CA LEU A 65 37.21 2.11 -5.08
C LEU A 65 37.81 0.84 -4.48
N SER A 66 37.40 0.45 -3.27
CA SER A 66 37.88 -0.78 -2.63
C SER A 66 37.32 -2.07 -3.25
N LYS A 67 36.28 -2.00 -4.10
CA LYS A 67 35.70 -3.18 -4.78
C LYS A 67 36.25 -3.33 -6.21
N ARG A 68 37.09 -4.34 -6.41
CA ARG A 68 37.77 -4.68 -7.69
C ARG A 68 36.85 -4.99 -8.89
N SER A 69 35.55 -5.17 -8.68
CA SER A 69 34.60 -5.68 -9.68
C SER A 69 33.82 -4.61 -10.47
N ILE A 70 34.11 -3.33 -10.25
CA ILE A 70 33.35 -2.22 -10.86
C ILE A 70 34.19 -1.61 -11.98
N SER A 71 33.58 -1.37 -13.14
CA SER A 71 34.30 -0.77 -14.27
C SER A 71 34.76 0.65 -13.92
N LYS A 72 36.03 0.97 -14.22
CA LYS A 72 36.61 2.30 -14.03
C LYS A 72 35.73 3.41 -14.64
N ILE A 73 35.08 3.09 -15.76
CA ILE A 73 34.13 3.95 -16.49
C ILE A 73 32.90 4.29 -15.64
N SER A 74 32.28 3.31 -14.97
CA SER A 74 31.11 3.56 -14.11
C SER A 74 31.48 4.46 -12.93
N LEU A 75 32.66 4.28 -12.36
CA LEU A 75 33.13 5.06 -11.22
C LEU A 75 33.40 6.52 -11.63
N SER A 76 33.99 6.74 -12.81
CA SER A 76 34.21 8.06 -13.39
C SER A 76 32.90 8.81 -13.68
N ILE A 77 31.87 8.13 -14.19
CA ILE A 77 30.57 8.74 -14.47
C ILE A 77 29.89 9.20 -13.18
N TYR A 78 29.87 8.36 -12.14
CA TYR A 78 29.30 8.74 -10.85
C TYR A 78 30.03 9.96 -10.26
N TRP A 79 31.37 9.96 -10.27
CA TRP A 79 32.19 11.09 -9.81
C TRP A 79 31.88 12.39 -10.56
N PHE A 80 31.80 12.33 -11.89
CA PHE A 80 31.48 13.51 -12.70
C PHE A 80 30.09 14.07 -12.37
N ILE A 81 29.09 13.18 -12.21
CA ILE A 81 27.73 13.60 -11.82
C ILE A 81 27.74 14.23 -10.43
N SER A 82 28.48 13.66 -9.47
CA SER A 82 28.57 14.17 -8.09
C SER A 82 29.24 15.53 -7.98
N ILE A 83 30.32 15.76 -8.75
CA ILE A 83 30.98 17.06 -8.80
C ILE A 83 30.08 18.08 -9.49
N SER A 84 29.43 17.69 -10.60
CA SER A 84 28.52 18.57 -11.33
C SER A 84 27.32 19.00 -10.48
N THR A 85 26.74 18.08 -9.70
CA THR A 85 25.64 18.42 -8.79
C THR A 85 26.10 19.30 -7.63
N LEU A 86 27.29 19.08 -7.07
CA LEU A 86 27.86 19.95 -6.04
C LEU A 86 28.10 21.37 -6.56
N ILE A 87 28.66 21.49 -7.77
CA ILE A 87 28.87 22.78 -8.45
C ILE A 87 27.51 23.48 -8.71
N LEU A 88 26.51 22.75 -9.22
CA LEU A 88 25.18 23.29 -9.45
C LEU A 88 24.51 23.77 -8.16
N PHE A 89 24.70 23.08 -7.03
CA PHE A 89 24.17 23.49 -5.74
C PHE A 89 24.75 24.85 -5.29
N PHE A 90 26.04 25.10 -5.51
CA PHE A 90 26.67 26.38 -5.16
C PHE A 90 26.40 27.50 -6.18
N LEU A 91 26.22 27.15 -7.46
CA LEU A 91 26.02 28.13 -8.54
C LEU A 91 24.57 28.57 -8.71
N THR A 92 23.60 27.80 -8.20
CA THR A 92 22.19 28.09 -8.42
C THR A 92 21.37 27.95 -7.15
N ASP A 93 20.34 28.78 -6.99
CA ASP A 93 19.32 28.62 -5.94
C ASP A 93 18.42 27.37 -6.13
N PHE A 94 18.79 26.44 -7.03
CA PHE A 94 18.02 25.21 -7.30
C PHE A 94 18.16 24.22 -6.14
N LYS A 95 17.26 24.40 -5.17
CA LYS A 95 17.13 23.65 -3.91
C LYS A 95 16.90 22.13 -4.06
N PHE A 96 16.66 21.61 -5.27
CA PHE A 96 16.33 20.20 -5.54
C PHE A 96 17.54 19.33 -5.91
N VAL A 97 18.72 19.91 -6.12
CA VAL A 97 19.93 19.16 -6.55
C VAL A 97 20.33 18.09 -5.52
N ILE A 98 20.08 18.36 -4.23
CA ILE A 98 20.31 17.45 -3.11
C ILE A 98 19.58 16.10 -3.30
N ILE A 99 18.35 16.13 -3.81
CA ILE A 99 17.54 14.93 -4.02
C ILE A 99 18.20 14.01 -5.07
N PHE A 100 18.74 14.60 -6.14
CA PHE A 100 19.43 13.85 -7.19
C PHE A 100 20.75 13.23 -6.68
N GLN A 101 21.48 13.95 -5.82
CA GLN A 101 22.69 13.42 -5.18
C GLN A 101 22.38 12.19 -4.33
N PHE A 102 21.35 12.25 -3.50
CA PHE A 102 20.95 11.13 -2.66
C PHE A 102 20.43 9.94 -3.49
N ALA A 103 19.75 10.20 -4.61
CA ALA A 103 19.30 9.15 -5.54
C ALA A 103 20.48 8.33 -6.10
N LEU A 104 21.65 8.94 -6.32
CA LEU A 104 22.85 8.22 -6.77
C LEU A 104 23.35 7.23 -5.70
N ILE A 105 23.33 7.64 -4.43
CA ILE A 105 23.65 6.77 -3.29
C ILE A 105 22.70 5.56 -3.28
N LEU A 106 21.40 5.79 -3.50
CA LEU A 106 20.38 4.74 -3.52
C LEU A 106 20.58 3.77 -4.68
N ILE A 107 20.86 4.25 -5.90
CA ILE A 107 21.16 3.39 -7.05
C ILE A 107 22.33 2.45 -6.72
N TYR A 108 23.38 2.97 -6.08
CA TYR A 108 24.49 2.16 -5.63
C TYR A 108 24.07 1.14 -4.57
N ALA A 109 23.35 1.59 -3.54
CA ALA A 109 22.88 0.74 -2.46
C ALA A 109 22.07 -0.44 -2.99
N PHE A 110 21.11 -0.20 -3.88
CA PHE A 110 20.29 -1.24 -4.50
C PHE A 110 21.10 -2.18 -5.39
N LYS A 111 22.14 -1.67 -6.07
CA LYS A 111 22.95 -2.49 -6.98
C LYS A 111 23.94 -3.40 -6.23
N TYR A 112 24.56 -2.94 -5.15
CA TYR A 112 25.73 -3.62 -4.57
C TYR A 112 25.60 -4.09 -3.11
N ILE A 113 24.53 -3.73 -2.40
CA ILE A 113 24.31 -4.20 -1.02
C ILE A 113 23.45 -5.46 -1.04
N ASN A 114 24.01 -6.57 -0.56
CA ASN A 114 23.37 -7.90 -0.58
C ASN A 114 22.02 -7.96 0.16
N ARG A 115 21.80 -7.09 1.16
CA ARG A 115 20.52 -7.01 1.89
C ARG A 115 19.34 -6.68 0.96
N PHE A 116 19.59 -6.01 -0.16
CA PHE A 116 18.56 -5.64 -1.14
C PHE A 116 18.36 -6.66 -2.27
N ASN A 117 18.95 -7.86 -2.20
CA ASN A 117 18.84 -8.85 -3.28
C ASN A 117 17.39 -9.13 -3.70
N LYS A 118 16.48 -9.37 -2.75
CA LYS A 118 15.05 -9.62 -3.06
C LYS A 118 14.38 -8.43 -3.75
N PHE A 119 14.69 -7.22 -3.30
CA PHE A 119 14.15 -5.98 -3.88
C PHE A 119 14.71 -5.73 -5.29
N ARG A 120 16.00 -5.99 -5.49
CA ARG A 120 16.65 -5.92 -6.80
C ARG A 120 16.04 -6.94 -7.77
N ASP A 121 15.77 -8.15 -7.31
CA ASP A 121 15.11 -9.18 -8.14
C ASP A 121 13.70 -8.76 -8.54
N PHE A 122 12.93 -8.19 -7.62
CA PHE A 122 11.63 -7.59 -7.91
C PHE A 122 11.72 -6.48 -8.97
N LEU A 123 12.59 -5.49 -8.77
CA LEU A 123 12.76 -4.37 -9.69
C LEU A 123 13.21 -4.82 -11.08
N THR A 124 14.11 -5.80 -11.15
CA THR A 124 14.64 -6.33 -12.42
C THR A 124 13.58 -7.11 -13.20
N LYS A 125 12.79 -7.95 -12.53
CA LYS A 125 11.68 -8.68 -13.18
C LYS A 125 10.51 -7.76 -13.56
N SER A 126 10.37 -6.66 -12.84
CA SER A 126 9.25 -5.72 -13.01
C SER A 126 9.57 -4.52 -13.88
N THR A 127 10.80 -4.36 -14.37
CA THR A 127 11.26 -3.11 -15.01
C THR A 127 10.35 -2.65 -16.13
N GLU A 128 10.02 -3.52 -17.08
CA GLU A 128 9.19 -3.14 -18.24
C GLU A 128 7.74 -2.81 -17.84
N ALA A 129 7.18 -3.56 -16.89
CA ALA A 129 5.84 -3.32 -16.40
C ALA A 129 5.75 -2.02 -15.58
N LEU A 130 6.72 -1.77 -14.70
CA LEU A 130 6.83 -0.52 -13.93
C LEU A 130 7.06 0.69 -14.84
N ALA A 131 7.90 0.57 -15.87
CA ALA A 131 8.09 1.65 -16.85
C ALA A 131 6.76 2.00 -17.54
N PHE A 132 5.99 1.00 -17.99
CA PHE A 132 4.67 1.23 -18.56
C PHE A 132 3.70 1.87 -17.56
N ILE A 133 3.61 1.34 -16.33
CA ILE A 133 2.74 1.85 -15.27
C ILE A 133 3.05 3.32 -14.96
N ASN A 134 4.33 3.65 -14.77
CA ASN A 134 4.77 5.00 -14.43
C ASN A 134 4.55 5.98 -15.58
N VAL A 135 4.75 5.56 -16.84
CA VAL A 135 4.43 6.38 -18.01
C VAL A 135 2.92 6.59 -18.12
N PHE A 136 2.12 5.55 -17.92
CA PHE A 136 0.67 5.64 -17.97
C PHE A 136 0.13 6.62 -16.92
N ASP A 137 0.58 6.50 -15.67
CA ASP A 137 0.20 7.42 -14.60
C ASP A 137 0.76 8.82 -14.84
N GLY A 138 2.01 8.94 -15.33
CA GLY A 138 2.63 10.21 -15.67
C GLY A 138 1.89 10.99 -16.75
N ILE A 139 1.38 10.31 -17.79
CA ILE A 139 0.54 10.93 -18.81
C ILE A 139 -0.74 11.49 -18.19
N ILE A 140 -1.42 10.68 -17.36
CA ILE A 140 -2.67 11.10 -16.71
C ILE A 140 -2.44 12.28 -15.78
N CYS A 141 -1.44 12.20 -14.90
CA CYS A 141 -1.06 13.29 -14.01
C CYS A 141 -0.65 14.55 -14.78
N GLY A 142 0.12 14.40 -15.86
CA GLY A 142 0.52 15.52 -16.73
C GLY A 142 -0.67 16.20 -17.41
N THR A 143 -1.65 15.42 -17.88
CA THR A 143 -2.90 15.96 -18.42
C THR A 143 -3.71 16.70 -17.36
N LEU A 144 -3.80 16.17 -16.13
CA LEU A 144 -4.48 16.84 -15.01
C LEU A 144 -3.79 18.16 -14.65
N ILE A 145 -2.45 18.17 -14.53
CA ILE A 145 -1.69 19.41 -14.32
C ILE A 145 -1.94 20.40 -15.46
N TYR A 146 -1.90 19.96 -16.71
CA TYR A 146 -2.14 20.83 -17.86
C TYR A 146 -3.50 21.54 -17.76
N PHE A 147 -4.56 20.82 -17.36
CA PHE A 147 -5.88 21.42 -17.12
C PHE A 147 -5.91 22.35 -15.90
N LEU A 148 -5.21 22.01 -14.81
CA LEU A 148 -5.11 22.89 -13.63
C LEU A 148 -4.53 24.26 -13.97
N TYR A 149 -3.52 24.31 -14.84
CA TYR A 149 -2.81 25.53 -15.20
C TYR A 149 -3.41 26.25 -16.43
N ASN A 150 -4.47 25.71 -17.03
CA ASN A 150 -5.20 26.31 -18.15
C ASN A 150 -6.73 26.29 -17.90
N PRO A 151 -7.23 27.00 -16.86
CA PRO A 151 -8.63 26.94 -16.43
C PRO A 151 -9.61 27.38 -17.53
N ASN A 152 -9.20 28.26 -18.45
CA ASN A 152 -10.00 28.72 -19.58
C ASN A 152 -10.47 27.55 -20.49
N LEU A 153 -9.70 26.45 -20.55
CA LEU A 153 -10.08 25.24 -21.28
C LEU A 153 -11.17 24.44 -20.56
N VAL A 154 -11.20 24.50 -19.23
CA VAL A 154 -12.19 23.84 -18.38
C VAL A 154 -13.48 24.66 -18.37
N GLU A 155 -13.39 25.98 -18.19
CA GLU A 155 -14.55 26.88 -18.24
C GLU A 155 -15.23 26.86 -19.60
N SER A 156 -14.49 26.82 -20.72
CA SER A 156 -15.10 26.77 -22.06
C SER A 156 -15.75 25.42 -22.40
N THR A 157 -15.33 24.32 -21.77
CA THR A 157 -15.95 22.99 -21.92
C THR A 157 -17.15 22.78 -21.00
N VAL A 158 -17.13 23.39 -19.79
CA VAL A 158 -18.23 23.29 -18.81
C VAL A 158 -19.31 24.37 -19.04
N SER A 159 -18.96 25.59 -19.45
CA SER A 159 -19.93 26.69 -19.67
C SER A 159 -20.79 26.52 -20.93
N LYS A 160 -20.33 25.76 -21.93
CA LYS A 160 -21.08 25.55 -23.20
C LYS A 160 -22.07 24.38 -23.15
N LYS A 161 -22.06 23.55 -22.11
CA LYS A 161 -23.04 22.48 -21.92
C LYS A 161 -23.43 22.41 -20.47
N GLN A 162 -24.72 22.57 -20.21
CA GLN A 162 -25.38 22.07 -19.01
C GLN A 162 -25.26 20.53 -19.02
N ILE A 163 -24.07 20.01 -18.71
CA ILE A 163 -23.83 18.58 -18.60
C ILE A 163 -24.69 18.14 -17.44
N ASN A 164 -25.74 17.36 -17.74
CA ASN A 164 -26.58 16.75 -16.72
C ASN A 164 -25.66 16.11 -15.67
N ASN A 165 -25.84 16.44 -14.39
CA ASN A 165 -24.99 15.97 -13.30
C ASN A 165 -24.80 14.44 -13.35
N TRP A 166 -25.81 13.70 -13.80
CA TRP A 166 -25.73 12.26 -14.05
C TRP A 166 -24.71 11.85 -15.12
N ILE A 167 -24.59 12.58 -16.23
CA ILE A 167 -23.61 12.33 -17.28
C ILE A 167 -22.19 12.66 -16.80
N ALA A 168 -22.03 13.73 -16.01
CA ALA A 168 -20.75 14.06 -15.39
C ALA A 168 -20.31 12.98 -14.40
N ILE A 169 -21.21 12.50 -13.54
CA ILE A 169 -20.97 11.38 -12.60
C ILE A 169 -20.60 10.11 -13.35
N LEU A 170 -21.35 9.79 -14.42
CA LEU A 170 -21.10 8.63 -15.25
C LEU A 170 -19.71 8.69 -15.90
N LEU A 171 -19.30 9.86 -16.40
CA LEU A 171 -17.98 10.08 -16.97
C LEU A 171 -16.86 9.96 -15.90
N LEU A 172 -17.10 10.50 -14.70
CA LEU A 172 -16.17 10.50 -13.58
C LEU A 172 -15.90 9.09 -13.01
N LEU A 173 -16.84 8.16 -13.16
CA LEU A 173 -16.71 6.78 -12.67
C LEU A 173 -16.30 5.80 -13.78
N ILE A 174 -16.90 5.91 -14.97
CA ILE A 174 -16.63 4.97 -16.07
C ILE A 174 -15.23 5.18 -16.65
N LEU A 175 -14.81 6.43 -16.85
CA LEU A 175 -13.52 6.69 -17.49
C LEU A 175 -12.34 6.17 -16.65
N PRO A 176 -12.26 6.40 -15.33
CA PRO A 176 -11.22 5.79 -14.49
C PRO A 176 -11.28 4.26 -14.49
N LEU A 177 -12.47 3.66 -14.57
CA LEU A 177 -12.61 2.20 -14.65
C LEU A 177 -12.01 1.65 -15.95
N ILE A 178 -12.32 2.26 -17.09
CA ILE A 178 -11.76 1.87 -18.40
C ILE A 178 -10.23 2.00 -18.38
N LEU A 179 -9.71 3.14 -17.90
CA LEU A 179 -8.27 3.37 -17.80
C LEU A 179 -7.59 2.35 -16.87
N SER A 180 -8.25 1.96 -15.78
CA SER A 180 -7.76 0.92 -14.86
C SER A 180 -7.65 -0.44 -15.51
N VAL A 181 -8.64 -0.81 -16.33
CA VAL A 181 -8.64 -2.07 -17.09
C VAL A 181 -7.50 -2.06 -18.10
N ILE A 182 -7.33 -0.97 -18.86
CA ILE A 182 -6.23 -0.84 -19.84
C ILE A 182 -4.88 -0.97 -19.14
N LYS A 183 -4.65 -0.18 -18.08
CA LYS A 183 -3.42 -0.21 -17.28
C LYS A 183 -3.11 -1.63 -16.80
N THR A 184 -4.10 -2.33 -16.27
CA THR A 184 -3.96 -3.67 -15.72
C THR A 184 -3.64 -4.71 -16.80
N VAL A 185 -4.42 -4.73 -17.89
CA VAL A 185 -4.26 -5.73 -18.95
C VAL A 185 -2.89 -5.61 -19.60
N VAL A 186 -2.47 -4.38 -19.91
CA VAL A 186 -1.18 -4.13 -20.59
C VAL A 186 0.00 -4.44 -19.68
N SER A 187 0.00 -3.95 -18.43
CA SER A 187 1.10 -4.19 -17.47
C SER A 187 1.32 -5.67 -17.17
N ILE A 188 0.26 -6.45 -16.91
CA ILE A 188 0.36 -7.89 -16.67
C ILE A 188 0.81 -8.61 -17.94
N LYS A 189 0.32 -8.21 -19.12
CA LYS A 189 0.74 -8.80 -20.41
C LYS A 189 2.24 -8.57 -20.66
N ILE A 190 2.73 -7.36 -20.41
CA ILE A 190 4.16 -7.03 -20.46
C ILE A 190 4.92 -7.94 -19.49
N PHE A 191 4.54 -7.95 -18.21
CA PHE A 191 5.23 -8.74 -17.18
C PHE A 191 5.31 -10.24 -17.52
N LYS A 192 4.20 -10.83 -17.99
CA LYS A 192 4.15 -12.24 -18.39
C LYS A 192 5.09 -12.52 -19.57
N LYS A 193 5.12 -11.63 -20.57
CA LYS A 193 5.99 -11.77 -21.75
C LYS A 193 7.47 -11.67 -21.36
N THR A 194 7.84 -10.68 -20.55
CA THR A 194 9.23 -10.45 -20.12
C THR A 194 9.75 -11.60 -19.26
N ASN A 195 8.90 -12.15 -18.38
CA ASN A 195 9.28 -13.19 -17.42
C ASN A 195 8.90 -14.62 -17.85
N LYS A 196 8.39 -14.81 -19.08
CA LYS A 196 7.97 -16.11 -19.63
C LYS A 196 7.02 -16.87 -18.69
N VAL A 197 5.99 -16.19 -18.18
CA VAL A 197 5.00 -16.77 -17.27
C VAL A 197 3.85 -17.37 -18.08
N ASP A 198 3.85 -18.70 -18.20
CA ASP A 198 2.80 -19.44 -18.87
C ASP A 198 1.70 -19.89 -17.90
N ILE A 199 0.47 -19.98 -18.41
CA ILE A 199 -0.71 -20.40 -17.64
C ILE A 199 -1.17 -21.75 -18.19
N SER A 200 -1.15 -22.78 -17.35
CA SER A 200 -1.65 -24.10 -17.71
C SER A 200 -3.17 -24.10 -17.89
N LYS A 201 -3.69 -24.96 -18.77
CA LYS A 201 -5.12 -25.15 -18.98
C LYS A 201 -5.84 -25.45 -17.66
N GLY A 202 -6.96 -24.75 -17.39
CA GLY A 202 -7.72 -24.89 -16.14
C GLY A 202 -7.29 -23.96 -14.99
N LYS A 203 -6.20 -23.18 -15.17
CA LYS A 203 -5.73 -22.19 -14.19
C LYS A 203 -5.91 -20.75 -14.69
N THR A 204 -6.07 -19.80 -13.77
CA THR A 204 -6.21 -18.37 -14.11
C THR A 204 -5.49 -17.45 -13.13
N PHE A 205 -5.23 -16.24 -13.59
CA PHE A 205 -4.78 -15.11 -12.78
C PHE A 205 -5.91 -14.12 -12.49
N TRP A 206 -7.18 -14.53 -12.54
CA TRP A 206 -8.31 -13.60 -12.38
C TRP A 206 -8.25 -12.78 -11.09
N ASN A 207 -7.81 -13.36 -9.97
CA ASN A 207 -7.57 -12.62 -8.73
C ASN A 207 -6.51 -11.52 -8.91
N VAL A 208 -5.42 -11.80 -9.63
CA VAL A 208 -4.37 -10.81 -9.92
C VAL A 208 -4.93 -9.66 -10.74
N TYR A 209 -5.68 -9.97 -11.81
CA TYR A 209 -6.33 -8.96 -12.64
C TYR A 209 -7.35 -8.14 -11.84
N ALA A 210 -8.20 -8.77 -11.04
CA ALA A 210 -9.21 -8.10 -10.23
C ALA A 210 -8.56 -7.17 -9.18
N THR A 211 -7.58 -7.66 -8.41
CA THR A 211 -6.85 -6.84 -7.42
C THR A 211 -6.15 -5.66 -8.07
N MET A 212 -5.57 -5.84 -9.26
CA MET A 212 -4.91 -4.75 -9.97
C MET A 212 -5.90 -3.74 -10.57
N ILE A 213 -7.04 -4.18 -11.09
CA ILE A 213 -8.10 -3.28 -11.57
C ILE A 213 -8.60 -2.41 -10.42
N ILE A 214 -8.93 -3.04 -9.28
CA ILE A 214 -9.45 -2.35 -8.09
C ILE A 214 -8.42 -1.33 -7.58
N SER A 215 -7.17 -1.75 -7.37
CA SER A 215 -6.11 -0.83 -6.90
C SER A 215 -5.84 0.31 -7.89
N SER A 216 -5.80 0.04 -9.20
CA SER A 216 -5.64 1.08 -10.23
C SER A 216 -6.80 2.07 -10.24
N PHE A 217 -8.02 1.59 -10.05
CA PHE A 217 -9.23 2.40 -10.03
C PHE A 217 -9.21 3.38 -8.87
N PHE A 218 -8.96 2.90 -7.65
CA PHE A 218 -8.83 3.77 -6.48
C PHE A 218 -7.65 4.74 -6.59
N TRP A 219 -6.56 4.33 -7.24
CA TRP A 219 -5.43 5.23 -7.46
C TRP A 219 -5.77 6.37 -8.42
N LEU A 220 -6.49 6.07 -9.50
CA LEU A 220 -6.99 7.09 -10.43
C LEU A 220 -7.99 8.03 -9.76
N LEU A 221 -8.87 7.51 -8.88
CA LEU A 221 -9.74 8.36 -8.07
C LEU A 221 -8.94 9.28 -7.13
N SER A 222 -7.81 8.82 -6.61
CA SER A 222 -6.93 9.65 -5.76
C SER A 222 -6.31 10.81 -6.56
N TYR A 223 -5.91 10.57 -7.81
CA TYR A 223 -5.44 11.64 -8.70
C TYR A 223 -6.53 12.65 -9.02
N LEU A 224 -7.75 12.18 -9.31
CA LEU A 224 -8.90 13.06 -9.54
C LEU A 224 -9.25 13.86 -8.30
N TYR A 225 -9.28 13.22 -7.13
CA TYR A 225 -9.50 13.91 -5.85
C TYR A 225 -8.49 15.03 -5.62
N TYR A 226 -7.20 14.75 -5.85
CA TYR A 226 -6.15 15.76 -5.75
C TYR A 226 -6.39 16.92 -6.73
N PHE A 227 -6.71 16.62 -7.98
CA PHE A 227 -7.06 17.62 -8.99
C PHE A 227 -8.23 18.51 -8.55
N PHE A 228 -9.37 17.93 -8.14
CA PHE A 228 -10.54 18.70 -7.71
C PHE A 228 -10.27 19.51 -6.43
N SER A 229 -9.57 18.91 -5.46
CA SER A 229 -9.15 19.62 -4.24
C SER A 229 -8.31 20.85 -4.59
N ARG A 230 -7.41 20.73 -5.58
CA ARG A 230 -6.59 21.84 -6.03
C ARG A 230 -7.35 22.90 -6.83
N THR A 231 -8.32 22.52 -7.66
CA THR A 231 -9.19 23.49 -8.33
C THR A 231 -10.00 24.35 -7.36
N LEU A 232 -10.37 23.82 -6.19
CA LEU A 232 -11.16 24.54 -5.18
C LEU A 232 -10.34 25.52 -4.32
N LYS A 233 -9.05 25.22 -4.08
CA LYS A 233 -8.13 26.03 -3.26
C LYS A 233 -6.83 26.24 -4.02
N PHE A 234 -6.89 27.02 -5.08
CA PHE A 234 -5.78 27.15 -6.01
C PHE A 234 -4.66 28.05 -5.44
N HIS A 235 -3.46 27.50 -5.28
CA HIS A 235 -2.23 28.26 -5.03
C HIS A 235 -1.21 27.83 -6.08
N PHE A 236 -0.67 28.77 -6.85
CA PHE A 236 0.24 28.48 -7.96
C PHE A 236 1.60 27.97 -7.43
N ASP A 237 1.80 26.65 -7.40
CA ASP A 237 3.13 26.04 -7.27
C ASP A 237 3.22 24.74 -8.07
N LEU A 238 3.64 24.89 -9.34
CA LEU A 238 3.77 23.80 -10.30
C LEU A 238 4.74 22.73 -9.79
N LEU A 239 5.80 23.14 -9.12
CA LEU A 239 6.81 22.23 -8.59
C LEU A 239 6.20 21.36 -7.50
N SER A 240 5.52 21.96 -6.52
CA SER A 240 4.83 21.21 -5.46
C SER A 240 3.81 20.21 -6.04
N ASP A 241 3.01 20.64 -7.02
CA ASP A 241 1.99 19.77 -7.61
C ASP A 241 2.62 18.57 -8.36
N VAL A 242 3.71 18.80 -9.09
CA VAL A 242 4.50 17.73 -9.74
C VAL A 242 5.09 16.78 -8.71
N PHE A 243 5.63 17.29 -7.60
CA PHE A 243 6.20 16.45 -6.54
C PHE A 243 5.16 15.57 -5.85
N ILE A 244 3.97 16.11 -5.54
CA ILE A 244 2.89 15.36 -4.90
C ILE A 244 2.40 14.23 -5.83
N LEU A 245 2.24 14.51 -7.13
CA LEU A 245 1.83 13.48 -8.08
C LEU A 245 2.92 12.43 -8.30
N LEU A 246 4.20 12.82 -8.37
CA LEU A 246 5.32 11.86 -8.40
C LEU A 246 5.35 10.98 -7.15
N PHE A 247 5.02 11.54 -5.98
CA PHE A 247 4.90 10.79 -4.74
C PHE A 247 3.79 9.72 -4.83
N PHE A 248 2.62 10.08 -5.35
CA PHE A 248 1.56 9.09 -5.58
C PHE A 248 1.95 8.04 -6.62
N ILE A 249 2.62 8.40 -7.72
CA ILE A 249 3.12 7.42 -8.71
C ILE A 249 4.10 6.44 -8.04
N ALA A 250 5.01 6.94 -7.21
CA ALA A 250 5.97 6.11 -6.50
C ALA A 250 5.30 5.14 -5.52
N LEU A 251 4.30 5.61 -4.76
CA LEU A 251 3.53 4.77 -3.84
C LEU A 251 2.76 3.64 -4.55
N TYR A 252 2.33 3.84 -5.80
CA TYR A 252 1.68 2.78 -6.58
C TYR A 252 2.59 1.54 -6.76
N SER A 253 3.91 1.71 -6.71
CA SER A 253 4.87 0.60 -6.79
C SER A 253 4.69 -0.44 -5.67
N PHE A 254 4.13 -0.05 -4.52
CA PHE A 254 3.79 -0.99 -3.44
C PHE A 254 2.61 -1.90 -3.82
N PHE A 255 1.60 -1.39 -4.53
CA PHE A 255 0.54 -2.24 -5.08
C PHE A 255 1.10 -3.19 -6.15
N TRP A 256 2.00 -2.70 -7.01
CA TRP A 256 2.67 -3.58 -7.96
C TRP A 256 3.50 -4.68 -7.28
N LEU A 257 4.13 -4.40 -6.14
CA LEU A 257 4.83 -5.42 -5.35
C LEU A 257 3.88 -6.53 -4.86
N GLN A 258 2.66 -6.17 -4.44
CA GLN A 258 1.64 -7.17 -4.07
C GLN A 258 1.24 -8.03 -5.28
N ILE A 259 1.02 -7.41 -6.44
CA ILE A 259 0.72 -8.10 -7.71
C ILE A 259 1.86 -9.03 -8.11
N TYR A 260 3.11 -8.57 -8.02
CA TYR A 260 4.30 -9.40 -8.27
C TYR A 260 4.32 -10.64 -7.39
N ASN A 261 4.06 -10.50 -6.09
CA ASN A 261 4.00 -11.64 -5.17
C ASN A 261 2.85 -12.60 -5.51
N MET A 262 1.67 -12.06 -5.86
CA MET A 262 0.52 -12.87 -6.27
C MET A 262 0.79 -13.67 -7.55
N ILE A 263 1.48 -13.08 -8.53
CA ILE A 263 1.93 -13.80 -9.73
C ILE A 263 2.98 -14.85 -9.36
N GLY A 264 3.88 -14.52 -8.43
CA GLY A 264 4.91 -15.42 -7.91
C GLY A 264 4.37 -16.67 -7.21
N TYR A 265 3.18 -16.60 -6.60
CA TYR A 265 2.49 -17.77 -6.04
C TYR A 265 1.88 -18.71 -7.09
N GLY A 266 1.87 -18.30 -8.37
CA GLY A 266 1.36 -19.11 -9.47
C GLY A 266 -0.14 -18.94 -9.72
N ALA A 267 -0.58 -19.44 -10.88
CA ALA A 267 -1.99 -19.39 -11.27
C ALA A 267 -2.83 -20.35 -10.41
N ARG A 268 -4.06 -19.94 -10.08
CA ARG A 268 -4.99 -20.73 -9.26
C ARG A 268 -5.98 -21.48 -10.12
N ASP A 269 -6.56 -22.55 -9.60
CA ASP A 269 -7.59 -23.30 -10.31
C ASP A 269 -8.87 -22.46 -10.46
N ILE A 270 -9.49 -22.51 -11.65
CA ILE A 270 -10.68 -21.70 -11.95
C ILE A 270 -11.80 -21.94 -10.93
N LYS A 271 -12.00 -23.19 -10.52
CA LYS A 271 -13.03 -23.58 -9.55
C LYS A 271 -12.80 -22.92 -8.19
N GLU A 272 -11.56 -22.87 -7.72
CA GLU A 272 -11.22 -22.22 -6.44
C GLU A 272 -11.44 -20.71 -6.51
N VAL A 273 -11.12 -20.08 -7.65
CA VAL A 273 -11.31 -18.64 -7.84
C VAL A 273 -12.80 -18.29 -7.84
N ILE A 274 -13.62 -19.04 -8.57
CA ILE A 274 -15.08 -18.83 -8.60
C ILE A 274 -15.67 -19.00 -7.20
N ALA A 275 -15.28 -20.05 -6.47
CA ALA A 275 -15.72 -20.25 -5.09
C ALA A 275 -15.31 -19.09 -4.18
N SER A 276 -14.07 -18.61 -4.29
CA SER A 276 -13.59 -17.46 -3.52
C SER A 276 -14.36 -16.18 -3.83
N TRP A 277 -14.72 -15.92 -5.09
CA TRP A 277 -15.49 -14.75 -5.48
C TRP A 277 -16.92 -14.83 -4.98
N LEU A 278 -17.54 -16.02 -5.07
CA LEU A 278 -18.90 -16.26 -4.58
C LEU A 278 -18.98 -16.10 -3.05
N ILE A 279 -18.01 -16.63 -2.31
CA ILE A 279 -17.92 -16.41 -0.85
C ILE A 279 -17.71 -14.92 -0.56
N GLY A 280 -16.83 -14.25 -1.29
CA GLY A 280 -16.57 -12.82 -1.14
C GLY A 280 -17.81 -11.96 -1.37
N THR A 281 -18.58 -12.23 -2.44
CA THR A 281 -19.82 -11.49 -2.73
C THR A 281 -20.90 -11.76 -1.67
N ILE A 282 -21.05 -13.00 -1.21
CA ILE A 282 -21.95 -13.31 -0.09
C ILE A 282 -21.54 -12.56 1.17
N CYS A 283 -20.25 -12.51 1.50
CA CYS A 283 -19.76 -11.76 2.66
C CYS A 283 -20.02 -10.26 2.54
N ILE A 284 -19.83 -9.66 1.35
CA ILE A 284 -20.11 -8.24 1.11
C ILE A 284 -21.61 -7.95 1.21
N LEU A 285 -22.46 -8.81 0.65
CA LEU A 285 -23.92 -8.69 0.75
C LEU A 285 -24.37 -8.80 2.21
N LEU A 286 -23.84 -9.77 2.96
CA LEU A 286 -24.08 -9.90 4.38
C LEU A 286 -23.62 -8.66 5.15
N LEU A 287 -22.43 -8.14 4.86
CA LEU A 287 -21.92 -6.90 5.46
C LEU A 287 -22.81 -5.69 5.17
N ALA A 288 -23.32 -5.55 3.94
CA ALA A 288 -24.23 -4.47 3.57
C ALA A 288 -25.58 -4.59 4.30
N VAL A 289 -26.10 -5.81 4.43
CA VAL A 289 -27.30 -6.08 5.25
C VAL A 289 -27.01 -5.81 6.73
N PHE A 290 -25.84 -6.20 7.24
CA PHE A 290 -25.43 -5.96 8.63
C PHE A 290 -25.24 -4.47 8.95
N ASN A 291 -24.75 -3.68 8.00
CA ASN A 291 -24.61 -2.24 8.13
C ASN A 291 -25.97 -1.52 8.27
N GLN A 292 -27.06 -2.11 7.78
CA GLN A 292 -28.41 -1.56 7.94
C GLN A 292 -29.04 -1.86 9.32
N VAL A 293 -28.49 -2.83 10.08
CA VAL A 293 -29.03 -3.30 11.39
C VAL A 293 -28.19 -2.75 12.55
N GLU A 294 -27.58 -1.58 12.35
CA GLU A 294 -26.32 -1.10 12.94
C GLU A 294 -26.26 -0.97 14.48
N ASN A 295 -27.33 -1.25 15.23
CA ASN A 295 -27.34 -1.08 16.70
C ASN A 295 -27.67 -2.34 17.52
N GLU A 296 -28.50 -3.24 17.00
CA GLU A 296 -28.91 -4.45 17.75
C GLU A 296 -27.95 -5.61 17.50
N LEU A 297 -27.35 -5.66 16.31
CA LEU A 297 -26.52 -6.78 15.87
C LEU A 297 -25.06 -6.63 16.34
N ILE A 298 -24.51 -5.41 16.44
CA ILE A 298 -23.21 -5.18 17.08
C ILE A 298 -23.26 -5.58 18.56
N ASN A 299 -24.36 -5.27 19.24
CA ASN A 299 -24.63 -5.78 20.58
C ASN A 299 -24.68 -7.31 20.57
N ALA A 300 -25.48 -7.94 19.70
CA ALA A 300 -25.56 -9.40 19.60
C ALA A 300 -24.20 -10.08 19.29
N LEU A 301 -23.42 -9.57 18.34
CA LEU A 301 -22.08 -10.07 17.99
C LEU A 301 -21.08 -9.90 19.15
N SER A 302 -21.21 -8.82 19.92
CA SER A 302 -20.41 -8.61 21.13
C SER A 302 -20.69 -9.70 22.17
N TRP A 303 -21.94 -10.19 22.27
CA TRP A 303 -22.28 -11.35 23.11
C TRP A 303 -21.73 -12.68 22.59
N PHE A 304 -21.43 -12.78 21.29
CA PHE A 304 -20.79 -13.98 20.70
C PHE A 304 -19.26 -13.95 20.77
N LEU A 305 -18.63 -12.81 21.04
CA LEU A 305 -17.17 -12.67 21.15
C LEU A 305 -16.51 -13.68 22.12
N PRO A 306 -17.09 -13.92 23.33
CA PRO A 306 -16.58 -14.91 24.28
C PRO A 306 -16.56 -16.33 23.74
N ILE A 307 -17.36 -16.63 22.72
CA ILE A 307 -17.44 -17.95 22.08
C ILE A 307 -16.54 -17.99 20.84
N LEU A 308 -16.54 -16.92 20.04
CA LEU A 308 -15.79 -16.81 18.80
C LEU A 308 -14.27 -16.78 19.02
N ILE A 309 -13.78 -16.00 20.00
CA ILE A 309 -12.34 -15.85 20.26
C ILE A 309 -11.71 -17.19 20.69
N PRO A 310 -12.26 -17.95 21.66
CA PRO A 310 -11.74 -19.27 22.00
C PRO A 310 -11.80 -20.27 20.84
N ASN A 311 -12.86 -20.23 20.02
CA ASN A 311 -12.96 -21.11 18.85
C ASN A 311 -11.86 -20.81 17.82
N LEU A 312 -11.62 -19.54 17.50
CA LEU A 312 -10.55 -19.11 16.58
C LEU A 312 -9.16 -19.51 17.12
N ILE A 313 -8.90 -19.25 18.40
CA ILE A 313 -7.62 -19.62 19.04
C ILE A 313 -7.45 -21.14 19.05
N GLY A 314 -8.51 -21.89 19.31
CA GLY A 314 -8.45 -23.34 19.34
C GLY A 314 -8.23 -23.96 17.96
N GLU A 315 -8.76 -23.36 16.89
CA GLU A 315 -8.61 -23.86 15.51
C GLU A 315 -7.31 -23.40 14.84
N ILE A 316 -6.45 -22.66 15.54
CA ILE A 316 -5.15 -22.23 15.03
C ILE A 316 -4.28 -23.40 14.55
N ASN A 317 -4.50 -24.62 15.06
CA ASN A 317 -3.82 -25.83 14.58
C ASN A 317 -4.11 -26.20 13.13
N SER A 318 -5.11 -25.61 12.47
CA SER A 318 -5.31 -25.72 11.02
C SER A 318 -4.24 -24.97 10.22
N GLN A 319 -3.54 -24.02 10.85
CA GLN A 319 -2.56 -23.13 10.22
C GLN A 319 -1.10 -23.55 10.48
N PHE A 320 -0.88 -24.83 10.83
CA PHE A 320 0.43 -25.38 11.14
C PHE A 320 1.34 -25.48 9.91
N ASP A 321 2.66 -25.48 10.15
CA ASP A 321 3.64 -25.60 9.07
C ASP A 321 3.72 -27.05 8.56
N ILE A 322 3.13 -27.28 7.38
CA ILE A 322 3.07 -28.58 6.70
C ILE A 322 4.49 -29.05 6.31
N ASN A 323 5.45 -28.14 6.11
CA ASN A 323 6.82 -28.50 5.78
C ASN A 323 7.56 -29.11 6.98
N LYS A 324 7.12 -28.79 8.20
CA LYS A 324 7.79 -29.19 9.45
C LYS A 324 7.12 -30.39 10.14
N TYR A 325 5.81 -30.57 9.96
CA TYR A 325 5.04 -31.63 10.60
C TYR A 325 4.08 -32.31 9.62
N LYS A 326 4.00 -33.65 9.64
CA LYS A 326 3.13 -34.43 8.73
C LYS A 326 1.66 -34.43 9.12
N LYS A 327 1.34 -34.21 10.39
CA LYS A 327 -0.02 -34.31 10.91
C LYS A 327 -0.42 -33.04 11.63
N LYS A 328 -1.71 -32.72 11.55
CA LYS A 328 -2.33 -31.61 12.28
C LYS A 328 -2.07 -31.77 13.79
N PRO A 329 -1.51 -30.76 14.47
CA PRO A 329 -1.23 -30.83 15.90
C PRO A 329 -2.52 -31.01 16.71
N ILE A 330 -2.49 -31.92 17.69
CA ILE A 330 -3.66 -32.25 18.53
C ILE A 330 -3.67 -31.30 19.74
N ARG A 331 -4.85 -30.79 20.11
CA ARG A 331 -5.03 -29.96 21.32
C ARG A 331 -4.64 -30.78 22.55
N THR A 332 -4.06 -30.10 23.55
CA THR A 332 -3.75 -30.70 24.85
C THR A 332 -4.74 -30.21 25.90
N ASP A 333 -4.87 -30.92 27.02
CA ASP A 333 -5.69 -30.50 28.16
C ASP A 333 -5.31 -29.12 28.72
N LYS A 334 -4.06 -28.68 28.48
CA LYS A 334 -3.61 -27.33 28.83
C LYS A 334 -4.27 -26.28 27.93
N MET A 335 -4.41 -26.59 26.65
CA MET A 335 -5.11 -25.72 25.68
C MET A 335 -6.61 -25.67 25.96
N ASP A 336 -7.25 -26.80 26.23
CA ASP A 336 -8.69 -26.82 26.49
C ASP A 336 -9.05 -26.05 27.77
N ARG A 337 -8.26 -26.19 28.84
CA ARG A 337 -8.41 -25.36 30.06
C ARG A 337 -8.16 -23.87 29.82
N HIS A 338 -7.21 -23.54 28.95
CA HIS A 338 -6.90 -22.14 28.61
C HIS A 338 -8.01 -21.50 27.78
N LEU A 339 -8.55 -22.22 26.79
CA LEU A 339 -9.68 -21.79 25.97
C LEU A 339 -10.93 -21.56 26.83
N TYR A 340 -11.21 -22.47 27.76
CA TYR A 340 -12.31 -22.34 28.70
C TYR A 340 -12.16 -21.11 29.62
N ARG A 341 -10.94 -20.82 30.11
CA ARG A 341 -10.67 -19.60 30.88
C ARG A 341 -10.89 -18.33 30.06
N ILE A 342 -10.43 -18.29 28.81
CA ILE A 342 -10.67 -17.15 27.92
C ILE A 342 -12.16 -16.96 27.67
N GLN A 343 -12.91 -18.04 27.47
CA GLN A 343 -14.36 -17.99 27.29
C GLN A 343 -15.06 -17.36 28.50
N ILE A 344 -14.73 -17.83 29.71
CA ILE A 344 -15.31 -17.30 30.95
C ILE A 344 -14.91 -15.84 31.15
N TYR A 345 -13.62 -15.49 31.04
CA TYR A 345 -13.17 -14.12 31.24
C TYR A 345 -13.73 -13.16 30.20
N GLY A 346 -13.83 -13.59 28.94
CA GLY A 346 -14.48 -12.83 27.88
C GLY A 346 -15.94 -12.56 28.19
N PHE A 347 -16.68 -13.58 28.64
CA PHE A 347 -18.07 -13.44 29.04
C PHE A 347 -18.24 -12.50 30.25
N LEU A 348 -17.42 -12.69 31.29
CA LEU A 348 -17.48 -11.89 32.51
C LEU A 348 -17.14 -10.41 32.25
N THR A 349 -16.14 -10.16 31.40
CA THR A 349 -15.72 -8.79 31.05
C THR A 349 -16.80 -8.08 30.24
N LEU A 350 -17.40 -8.76 29.26
CA LEU A 350 -18.52 -8.21 28.49
C LEU A 350 -19.76 -7.98 29.34
N LEU A 351 -20.05 -8.87 30.27
CA LEU A 351 -21.15 -8.72 31.23
C LEU A 351 -20.95 -7.47 32.10
N MET A 352 -19.73 -7.25 32.63
CA MET A 352 -19.41 -6.05 33.40
C MET A 352 -19.50 -4.77 32.56
N LEU A 353 -18.95 -4.79 31.34
CA LEU A 353 -19.00 -3.66 30.41
C LEU A 353 -20.42 -3.37 29.89
N SER A 354 -21.35 -4.32 29.93
CA SER A 354 -22.74 -4.12 29.50
C SER A 354 -23.66 -3.67 30.64
N ILE A 355 -23.42 -4.14 31.86
CA ILE A 355 -24.25 -3.85 33.03
C ILE A 355 -23.89 -2.49 33.65
N ILE A 356 -22.59 -2.17 33.75
CA ILE A 356 -22.13 -0.93 34.40
C ILE A 356 -22.66 0.33 33.69
N PRO A 357 -22.58 0.48 32.35
CA PRO A 357 -23.12 1.65 31.67
C PRO A 357 -24.64 1.74 31.79
N LYS A 358 -25.39 0.64 31.68
CA LYS A 358 -26.85 0.63 31.85
C LYS A 358 -27.28 1.04 33.26
N LEU A 359 -26.54 0.64 34.29
CA LEU A 359 -26.78 1.11 35.66
C LEU A 359 -26.49 2.61 35.81
N ILE A 360 -25.41 3.12 35.20
CA ILE A 360 -25.08 4.55 35.20
C ILE A 360 -26.13 5.35 34.41
N GLU A 361 -26.63 4.82 33.30
CA GLU A 361 -27.66 5.41 32.45
C GLU A 361 -29.02 5.47 33.15
N ILE A 362 -29.36 4.50 34.00
CA ILE A 362 -30.55 4.53 34.86
C ILE A 362 -30.40 5.61 35.96
N ILE A 363 -29.19 5.85 36.46
CA ILE A 363 -28.90 6.86 37.48
C ILE A 363 -28.85 8.29 36.88
N TRP A 364 -28.45 8.46 35.61
CA TRP A 364 -28.30 9.77 34.95
C TRP A 364 -29.37 10.10 33.88
N GLY A 365 -30.17 9.12 33.46
CA GLY A 365 -30.99 9.16 32.24
C GLY A 365 -32.25 10.02 32.27
N LEU A 366 -32.58 10.68 33.38
CA LEU A 366 -33.77 11.54 33.47
C LEU A 366 -33.54 12.97 32.93
N LYS A 367 -32.30 13.41 32.66
CA LYS A 367 -32.00 14.82 32.33
C LYS A 367 -31.51 15.13 30.91
N ILE A 368 -30.96 14.17 30.16
CA ILE A 368 -30.17 14.48 28.94
C ILE A 368 -30.93 14.19 27.63
N LYS A 369 -31.99 13.37 27.66
CA LYS A 369 -32.74 12.98 26.44
C LYS A 369 -33.53 14.10 25.77
N VAL A 370 -33.81 15.21 26.47
CA VAL A 370 -34.64 16.32 25.96
C VAL A 370 -33.83 17.37 25.17
N GLU A 371 -32.50 17.45 25.34
CA GLU A 371 -31.65 18.44 24.65
C GLU A 371 -30.99 17.90 23.37
N LEU A 372 -30.71 16.60 23.27
CA LEU A 372 -30.10 16.01 22.07
C LEU A 372 -31.06 15.93 20.86
N ALA A 373 -32.38 15.92 21.10
CA ALA A 373 -33.39 15.98 20.05
C ALA A 373 -33.44 17.34 19.32
N LYS A 374 -32.77 18.38 19.83
CA LYS A 374 -32.69 19.71 19.20
C LYS A 374 -31.45 19.92 18.31
N LEU A 375 -30.50 18.98 18.29
CA LEU A 375 -29.18 19.18 17.65
C LEU A 375 -28.98 18.45 16.31
N ILE A 376 -29.91 17.59 15.89
CA ILE A 376 -29.78 16.84 14.64
C ILE A 376 -30.74 17.42 13.61
N ASN A 377 -30.35 18.55 13.02
CA ASN A 377 -30.88 18.98 11.74
C ASN A 377 -29.78 19.67 10.94
N SER A 378 -29.14 18.93 10.05
CA SER A 378 -28.61 19.50 8.82
C SER A 378 -28.52 18.40 7.77
N SER A 379 -29.31 18.60 6.72
CA SER A 379 -29.37 17.87 5.45
C SER A 379 -28.03 17.25 5.05
N SER A 380 -27.96 15.92 5.05
CA SER A 380 -26.82 15.18 4.52
C SER A 380 -26.97 14.96 3.02
N ASP A 381 -25.95 15.39 2.28
CA ASP A 381 -25.74 14.96 0.91
C ASP A 381 -25.34 13.48 0.92
N TRP A 382 -26.33 12.62 0.66
CA TRP A 382 -26.24 11.15 0.55
C TRP A 382 -25.01 10.64 -0.23
N MET A 383 -24.51 11.43 -1.20
CA MET A 383 -23.33 11.11 -2.01
C MET A 383 -22.02 11.18 -1.20
N SER A 384 -21.90 12.12 -0.27
CA SER A 384 -20.73 12.23 0.62
C SER A 384 -20.72 11.11 1.65
N GLU A 385 -21.89 10.70 2.15
CA GLU A 385 -22.06 9.58 3.07
C GLU A 385 -21.78 8.24 2.38
N PHE A 386 -22.19 8.08 1.12
CA PHE A 386 -21.88 6.88 0.34
C PHE A 386 -20.38 6.76 0.01
N LEU A 387 -19.72 7.87 -0.37
CA LEU A 387 -18.27 7.88 -0.59
C LEU A 387 -17.49 7.70 0.72
N ALA A 388 -17.91 8.36 1.81
CA ALA A 388 -17.30 8.20 3.12
C ALA A 388 -17.46 6.77 3.64
N SER A 389 -18.66 6.19 3.55
CA SER A 389 -18.90 4.79 3.95
C SER A 389 -18.11 3.81 3.07
N THR A 390 -18.01 4.03 1.77
CA THR A 390 -17.18 3.19 0.89
C THR A 390 -15.69 3.28 1.24
N ILE A 391 -15.18 4.49 1.51
CA ILE A 391 -13.80 4.72 1.94
C ILE A 391 -13.55 4.07 3.31
N ILE A 392 -14.50 4.21 4.25
CA ILE A 392 -14.42 3.61 5.60
C ILE A 392 -14.45 2.09 5.50
N ILE A 393 -15.35 1.50 4.72
CA ILE A 393 -15.41 0.04 4.51
C ILE A 393 -14.10 -0.46 3.89
N PHE A 394 -13.54 0.25 2.91
CA PHE A 394 -12.29 -0.13 2.27
C PHE A 394 -11.08 0.02 3.22
N PHE A 395 -11.06 1.08 4.03
CA PHE A 395 -10.07 1.28 5.07
C PHE A 395 -10.16 0.19 6.15
N CYS A 396 -11.37 -0.14 6.61
CA CYS A 396 -11.63 -1.25 7.53
C CYS A 396 -11.21 -2.61 6.92
N PHE A 397 -11.40 -2.82 5.62
CA PHE A 397 -10.96 -4.03 4.93
C PHE A 397 -9.43 -4.13 4.88
N ILE A 398 -8.72 -3.06 4.51
CA ILE A 398 -7.25 -3.00 4.51
C ILE A 398 -6.73 -3.20 5.95
N LEU A 399 -7.32 -2.50 6.92
CA LEU A 399 -6.96 -2.61 8.34
C LEU A 399 -7.19 -4.05 8.85
N SER A 400 -8.29 -4.68 8.45
CA SER A 400 -8.60 -6.09 8.77
C SER A 400 -7.60 -7.07 8.16
N LEU A 401 -7.12 -6.84 6.93
CA LEU A 401 -6.08 -7.67 6.33
C LEU A 401 -4.74 -7.54 7.08
N ILE A 402 -4.36 -6.32 7.47
CA ILE A 402 -3.11 -6.04 8.20
C ILE A 402 -3.19 -6.60 9.63
N ILE A 403 -4.23 -6.24 10.38
CA ILE A 403 -4.46 -6.68 11.76
C ILE A 403 -4.70 -8.18 11.78
N GLY A 404 -5.51 -8.73 10.89
CA GLY A 404 -5.80 -10.16 10.80
C GLY A 404 -4.53 -10.96 10.51
N GLY A 405 -3.69 -10.52 9.58
CA GLY A 405 -2.38 -11.13 9.32
C GLY A 405 -1.45 -11.09 10.55
N GLY A 406 -1.38 -9.94 11.22
CA GLY A 406 -0.61 -9.76 12.46
C GLY A 406 -1.11 -10.63 13.61
N LEU A 407 -2.42 -10.73 13.77
CA LEU A 407 -3.08 -11.51 14.81
C LEU A 407 -2.88 -13.01 14.57
N ILE A 408 -3.00 -13.50 13.33
CA ILE A 408 -2.66 -14.88 12.97
C ILE A 408 -1.18 -15.19 13.28
N TRP A 409 -0.27 -14.28 12.94
CA TRP A 409 1.14 -14.44 13.24
C TRP A 409 1.43 -14.49 14.75
N LEU A 410 0.82 -13.60 15.53
CA LEU A 410 0.90 -13.61 17.00
C LEU A 410 0.35 -14.91 17.59
N LEU A 411 -0.82 -15.35 17.13
CA LEU A 411 -1.42 -16.61 17.60
C LEU A 411 -0.54 -17.82 17.25
N LYS A 412 0.07 -17.87 16.07
CA LYS A 412 1.06 -18.90 15.71
C LYS A 412 2.25 -18.88 16.68
N TYR A 413 2.78 -17.70 16.96
CA TYR A 413 3.92 -17.54 17.87
C TYR A 413 3.60 -17.94 19.33
N PHE A 414 2.40 -17.62 19.81
CA PHE A 414 2.01 -17.91 21.19
C PHE A 414 1.52 -19.35 21.41
N TYR A 415 0.80 -19.92 20.45
CA TYR A 415 0.12 -21.20 20.64
C TYR A 415 0.74 -22.36 19.88
N LEU A 416 1.32 -22.14 18.70
CA LEU A 416 1.89 -23.22 17.86
C LEU A 416 3.37 -23.50 18.11
N ASP A 417 3.97 -22.94 19.15
CA ASP A 417 5.30 -23.32 19.59
C ASP A 417 5.28 -24.63 20.40
N PRO A 418 6.02 -25.68 19.98
CA PRO A 418 6.12 -26.93 20.73
C PRO A 418 6.59 -26.75 22.19
N SER A 419 7.38 -25.72 22.48
CA SER A 419 7.91 -25.45 23.82
C SER A 419 6.81 -25.13 24.84
N LYS A 420 5.72 -24.50 24.38
CA LYS A 420 4.63 -23.99 25.23
C LYS A 420 3.59 -25.06 25.59
N ARG A 421 3.67 -26.23 24.95
CA ARG A 421 2.84 -27.43 25.20
C ARG A 421 1.33 -27.22 25.05
N TYR A 422 0.88 -26.21 24.30
CA TYR A 422 -0.55 -26.02 23.98
C TYR A 422 -1.03 -27.07 22.95
N TYR A 423 -0.19 -27.41 21.99
CA TYR A 423 -0.44 -28.48 21.03
C TYR A 423 0.61 -29.58 21.12
N LYS A 424 0.18 -30.83 20.92
CA LYS A 424 1.06 -31.98 20.81
C LYS A 424 1.42 -32.18 19.35
N PHE A 425 2.71 -32.05 19.05
CA PHE A 425 3.27 -32.27 17.72
C PHE A 425 3.86 -33.69 17.65
N GLU A 426 3.38 -34.53 16.74
CA GLU A 426 4.08 -35.76 16.37
C GLU A 426 5.29 -35.37 15.50
N LYS A 427 6.50 -35.47 16.05
CA LYS A 427 7.73 -35.34 15.25
C LYS A 427 7.85 -36.55 14.31
N ASN A 428 8.44 -36.34 13.13
CA ASN A 428 8.84 -37.44 12.26
C ASN A 428 9.64 -38.46 13.08
N LYS A 429 9.26 -39.74 13.04
CA LYS A 429 10.22 -40.83 13.25
C LYS A 429 11.30 -40.59 12.21
N ARG A 430 12.47 -40.07 12.62
CA ARG A 430 13.67 -40.13 11.79
C ARG A 430 13.86 -41.63 11.50
N ARG A 431 13.65 -42.04 10.25
CA ARG A 431 14.28 -43.26 9.76
C ARG A 431 15.76 -42.95 9.80
N PHE A 432 16.45 -43.45 10.83
CA PHE A 432 17.87 -43.68 10.72
C PHE A 432 18.00 -44.75 9.63
N TYR A 433 18.53 -44.33 8.49
CA TYR A 433 19.28 -45.19 7.58
C TYR A 433 20.62 -44.49 7.37
#